data_AF-A0A8T1CWL3-F1
#
_entry.id   AF-A0A8T1CWL3-F1
#
_cell.length_a   1.000
_cell.length_b   1.000
_cell.length_c   1.000
_cell.angle_alpha   90.00
_cell.angle_beta   90.00
_cell.angle_gamma   90.00
#
_symmetry.space_group_name_H-M   'P 1'
#
loop_
_entity.id
_entity.type
_entity.pdbx_description
1 polymer ?
#
loop_
_entity_poly.entity_id
_entity_poly.type
_entity_poly.pdbx_seq_one_letter_code
_entity_poly.pdbx_strand_id
1 'polypeptide(L)'
;MGRLQLEVYRILGGNCAGISQDQVTTLCSSLGVPNRANEIMNGEGNGSVLTSYLETSGVIPIDVFCSWWLTESMGSALQEFFQSKFQDCQLVEHQGGHFRFQVPKHSLRPYAIFGLLEENKEQLHVSEYGVSETSLEHIFNTMAAQQGEEQLLGSARYRGP
;
A
#
# COMPACT_ATOMS: atom_id res chain seq x y z
N MET A 1 17.52 5.67 1.34
CA MET A 1 17.99 4.29 1.64
C MET A 1 18.99 4.22 2.79
N GLY A 2 20.14 4.89 2.71
CA GLY A 2 21.26 4.68 3.67
C GLY A 2 20.93 4.88 5.16
N ARG A 3 20.12 5.86 5.55
CA ARG A 3 19.80 6.11 6.96
C ARG A 3 18.99 4.96 7.59
N LEU A 4 17.94 4.50 6.92
CA LEU A 4 17.10 3.40 7.41
C LEU A 4 17.92 2.12 7.50
N GLN A 5 18.72 1.83 6.49
CA GLN A 5 19.57 0.64 6.47
C GLN A 5 20.56 0.62 7.65
N LEU A 6 21.21 1.75 7.96
CA LEU A 6 22.07 1.88 9.14
C LEU A 6 21.30 1.69 10.46
N GLU A 7 20.07 2.17 10.54
CA GLU A 7 19.21 1.98 11.70
C GLU A 7 18.85 0.50 11.90
N VAL A 8 18.46 -0.18 10.81
CA VAL A 8 18.17 -1.62 10.82
C VAL A 8 19.40 -2.41 11.27
N TYR A 9 20.58 -2.12 10.72
CA TYR A 9 21.83 -2.75 11.18
C TYR A 9 22.09 -2.50 12.66
N ARG A 10 21.85 -1.29 13.15
CA ARG A 10 22.02 -0.97 14.58
C ARG A 10 21.09 -1.80 15.46
N ILE A 11 19.80 -1.88 15.09
CA ILE A 11 18.78 -2.63 15.85
C ILE A 11 19.11 -4.13 15.86
N LEU A 12 19.58 -4.69 14.74
CA LEU A 12 19.88 -6.12 14.60
C LEU A 12 21.28 -6.52 15.12
N GLY A 13 22.11 -5.57 15.58
CA GLY A 13 23.43 -5.86 16.13
C GLY A 13 24.57 -6.01 15.10
N GLY A 14 24.47 -5.32 13.96
CA GLY A 14 25.59 -5.00 13.06
C GLY A 14 26.15 -6.12 12.17
N ASN A 15 25.88 -7.40 12.47
CA ASN A 15 26.47 -8.55 11.77
C ASN A 15 25.41 -9.54 11.25
N CYS A 16 24.22 -9.05 10.93
CA CYS A 16 23.08 -9.88 10.52
C CYS A 16 23.09 -10.10 9.00
N ALA A 17 22.93 -11.36 8.56
CA ALA A 17 22.87 -11.72 7.13
C ALA A 17 21.53 -11.33 6.46
N GLY A 18 20.50 -11.03 7.25
CA GLY A 18 19.15 -10.71 6.82
C GLY A 18 18.20 -10.78 8.02
N ILE A 19 17.00 -10.23 7.90
CA ILE A 19 16.03 -10.20 9.01
C ILE A 19 15.34 -11.57 9.08
N SER A 20 15.51 -12.28 10.19
CA SER A 20 14.80 -13.54 10.44
C SER A 20 13.40 -13.30 10.96
N GLN A 21 12.54 -14.32 10.88
CA GLN A 21 11.14 -14.24 11.29
C GLN A 21 10.95 -13.80 12.75
N ASP A 22 11.80 -14.25 13.68
CA ASP A 22 11.75 -13.88 15.10
C ASP A 22 12.13 -12.40 15.36
N GLN A 23 12.83 -11.77 14.41
CA GLN A 23 13.26 -10.38 14.53
C GLN A 23 12.23 -9.38 14.00
N VAL A 24 11.32 -9.80 13.11
CA VAL A 24 10.37 -8.92 12.40
C VAL A 24 9.57 -8.05 13.37
N THR A 25 8.92 -8.65 14.37
CA THR A 25 8.07 -7.92 15.32
C THR A 25 8.84 -6.87 16.11
N THR A 26 10.02 -7.25 16.64
CA THR A 26 10.88 -6.35 17.42
C THR A 26 11.42 -5.22 16.55
N LEU A 27 11.82 -5.53 15.32
CA LEU A 27 12.34 -4.54 14.37
C LEU A 27 11.27 -3.53 13.99
N CYS A 28 10.07 -3.97 13.57
CA CYS A 28 8.98 -3.06 13.19
C CYS A 28 8.55 -2.16 14.37
N SER A 29 8.51 -2.70 15.59
CA SER A 29 8.23 -1.94 16.80
C SER A 29 9.32 -0.89 17.09
N SER A 30 10.59 -1.27 16.94
CA SER A 30 11.73 -0.36 17.17
C SER A 30 11.80 0.75 16.12
N LEU A 31 11.32 0.50 14.90
CA LEU A 31 11.20 1.51 13.85
C LEU A 31 9.92 2.36 13.97
N GLY A 32 9.08 2.11 14.98
CA GLY A 32 7.91 2.93 15.31
C GLY A 32 6.62 2.58 14.60
N VAL A 33 6.57 1.49 13.82
CA VAL A 33 5.36 1.05 13.10
C VAL A 33 5.13 -0.45 13.32
N PRO A 34 4.65 -0.85 14.51
CA PRO A 34 4.53 -2.27 14.88
C PRO A 34 3.57 -3.05 13.96
N ASN A 35 2.52 -2.42 13.43
CA ASN A 35 1.53 -3.07 12.57
C ASN A 35 2.13 -3.66 11.29
N ARG A 36 3.23 -3.11 10.79
CA ARG A 36 3.95 -3.66 9.63
C ARG A 36 4.46 -5.08 9.83
N ALA A 37 4.67 -5.48 11.09
CA ALA A 37 5.00 -6.87 11.37
C ALA A 37 3.87 -7.80 10.93
N ASN A 38 2.60 -7.43 11.11
CA ASN A 38 1.47 -8.25 10.68
C ASN A 38 1.42 -8.35 9.16
N GLU A 39 1.65 -7.24 8.44
CA GLU A 39 1.69 -7.25 6.98
C GLU A 39 2.73 -8.22 6.43
N ILE A 40 3.92 -8.26 7.05
CA ILE A 40 4.99 -9.19 6.70
C ILE A 40 4.66 -10.63 7.10
N MET A 41 4.15 -10.83 8.31
CA MET A 41 3.97 -12.16 8.89
C MET A 41 2.73 -12.88 8.32
N ASN A 42 1.71 -12.13 7.93
CA ASN A 42 0.47 -12.64 7.33
C ASN A 42 0.50 -12.60 5.79
N GLY A 43 1.51 -11.96 5.19
CA GLY A 43 1.61 -11.78 3.74
C GLY A 43 0.51 -10.90 3.17
N GLU A 44 0.13 -9.83 3.88
CA GLU A 44 -0.91 -8.90 3.43
C GLU A 44 -0.33 -7.87 2.46
N GLY A 45 -1.07 -7.60 1.38
CA GLY A 45 -0.71 -6.60 0.38
C GLY A 45 0.72 -6.79 -0.16
N ASN A 46 1.49 -5.70 -0.15
CA ASN A 46 2.89 -5.72 -0.57
C ASN A 46 3.81 -6.45 0.42
N GLY A 47 3.39 -6.72 1.66
CA GLY A 47 4.16 -7.47 2.65
C GLY A 47 4.46 -8.91 2.23
N SER A 48 3.61 -9.48 1.36
CA SER A 48 3.76 -10.81 0.77
C SER A 48 5.14 -11.06 0.15
N VAL A 49 5.76 -10.05 -0.46
CA VAL A 49 7.12 -10.18 -1.03
C VAL A 49 8.14 -10.55 0.04
N LEU A 50 8.01 -9.98 1.25
CA LEU A 50 8.90 -10.25 2.37
C LEU A 50 8.59 -11.61 2.99
N THR A 51 7.31 -11.97 3.09
CA THR A 51 6.86 -13.32 3.51
C THR A 51 7.49 -14.40 2.64
N SER A 52 7.50 -14.23 1.31
CA SER A 52 8.11 -15.21 0.39
C SER A 52 9.62 -15.42 0.64
N TYR A 53 10.35 -14.37 1.05
CA TYR A 53 11.77 -14.51 1.44
C TYR A 53 11.92 -15.31 2.74
N LEU A 54 11.03 -15.11 3.71
CA LEU A 54 11.04 -15.91 4.94
C LEU A 54 10.74 -17.39 4.63
N GLU A 55 9.76 -17.66 3.78
CA GLU A 55 9.38 -19.03 3.40
C GLU A 55 10.46 -19.74 2.57
N THR A 56 11.14 -19.02 1.68
CA THR A 56 12.09 -19.61 0.73
C THR A 56 13.51 -19.68 1.28
N SER A 57 13.98 -18.62 1.97
CA SER A 57 15.36 -18.49 2.45
C SER A 57 15.50 -18.37 3.96
N GLY A 58 14.40 -18.23 4.71
CA GLY A 58 14.40 -18.06 6.17
C GLY A 58 14.76 -16.65 6.65
N VAL A 59 15.25 -15.78 5.75
CA VAL A 59 15.66 -14.41 6.05
C VAL A 59 15.21 -13.45 4.94
N ILE A 60 14.87 -12.22 5.32
CA ILE A 60 14.60 -11.11 4.41
C ILE A 60 15.89 -10.31 4.21
N PRO A 61 16.36 -10.10 2.97
CA PRO A 61 17.47 -9.21 2.71
C PRO A 61 17.18 -7.78 3.21
N ILE A 62 18.14 -7.17 3.90
CA ILE A 62 17.94 -5.87 4.56
C ILE A 62 17.58 -4.76 3.56
N ASP A 63 18.17 -4.77 2.38
CA ASP A 63 17.87 -3.85 1.29
C ASP A 63 16.44 -4.02 0.76
N VAL A 64 15.97 -5.27 0.61
CA VAL A 64 14.58 -5.56 0.21
C VAL A 64 13.61 -5.04 1.28
N PHE A 65 13.86 -5.33 2.57
CA PHE A 65 13.06 -4.80 3.67
C PHE A 65 13.04 -3.27 3.68
N CYS A 66 14.20 -2.62 3.54
CA CYS A 66 14.29 -1.17 3.56
C CYS A 66 13.56 -0.53 2.35
N SER A 67 13.60 -1.19 1.19
CA SER A 67 12.92 -0.72 -0.02
C SER A 67 11.40 -0.78 0.16
N TRP A 68 10.90 -1.90 0.67
CA TRP A 68 9.51 -2.07 1.04
C TRP A 68 9.09 -1.05 2.10
N TRP A 69 9.85 -0.93 3.20
CA TRP A 69 9.54 -0.02 4.30
C TRP A 69 9.42 1.44 3.85
N LEU A 70 10.32 1.90 2.98
CA LEU A 70 10.27 3.27 2.46
C LEU A 70 9.05 3.48 1.56
N THR A 71 8.79 2.52 0.66
CA THR A 71 7.62 2.54 -0.23
C THR A 71 6.31 2.61 0.57
N GLU A 72 6.14 1.75 1.55
CA GLU A 72 4.95 1.75 2.42
C GLU A 72 4.82 3.06 3.22
N SER A 73 5.95 3.66 3.62
CA SER A 73 5.93 4.93 4.37
C SER A 73 5.50 6.10 3.49
N MET A 74 5.93 6.09 2.22
CA MET A 74 5.45 7.03 1.22
C MET A 74 3.96 6.84 0.96
N GLY A 75 3.50 5.59 0.88
CA GLY A 75 2.08 5.25 0.73
C GLY A 75 1.22 5.80 1.86
N SER A 76 1.62 5.59 3.12
CA SER A 76 0.91 6.16 4.27
C SER A 76 0.87 7.69 4.23
N ALA A 77 1.99 8.34 3.92
CA ALA A 77 2.05 9.80 3.81
C ALA A 77 1.16 10.35 2.68
N LEU A 78 1.13 9.67 1.52
CA LEU A 78 0.23 10.01 0.42
C LEU A 78 -1.24 9.85 0.84
N GLN A 79 -1.57 8.74 1.50
CA GLN A 79 -2.92 8.49 1.97
C GLN A 79 -3.39 9.56 2.96
N GLU A 80 -2.57 9.93 3.95
CA GLU A 80 -2.86 11.00 4.89
C GLU A 80 -3.04 12.35 4.18
N PHE A 81 -2.17 12.67 3.21
CA PHE A 81 -2.29 13.88 2.41
C PHE A 81 -3.62 13.94 1.67
N PHE A 82 -3.97 12.88 0.94
CA PHE A 82 -5.22 12.83 0.19
C PHE A 82 -6.45 12.90 1.10
N GLN A 83 -6.46 12.19 2.22
CA GLN A 83 -7.54 12.26 3.21
C GLN A 83 -7.69 13.66 3.82
N SER A 84 -6.61 14.41 3.97
CA SER A 84 -6.65 15.80 4.47
C SER A 84 -7.22 16.81 3.45
N LYS A 85 -7.15 16.49 2.15
CA LYS A 85 -7.54 17.40 1.06
C LYS A 85 -8.88 17.04 0.43
N PHE A 86 -9.25 15.77 0.46
CA PHE A 86 -10.40 15.21 -0.21
C PHE A 86 -11.19 14.34 0.78
N GLN A 87 -12.35 14.85 1.20
CA GLN A 87 -13.29 14.06 1.96
C GLN A 87 -13.72 12.83 1.14
N ASP A 88 -13.86 11.67 1.79
CA ASP A 88 -14.26 10.41 1.16
C ASP A 88 -13.34 9.91 0.03
N CYS A 89 -12.07 10.33 0.01
CA CYS A 89 -11.06 9.76 -0.89
C CYS A 89 -10.77 8.29 -0.53
N GLN A 90 -10.66 7.44 -1.56
CA GLN A 90 -10.38 6.02 -1.42
C GLN A 90 -9.07 5.64 -2.11
N LEU A 91 -8.22 4.88 -1.42
CA LEU A 91 -7.09 4.20 -2.06
C LEU A 91 -7.64 2.93 -2.74
N VAL A 92 -7.59 2.89 -4.07
CA VAL A 92 -8.17 1.78 -4.86
C VAL A 92 -7.12 0.81 -5.38
N GLU A 93 -5.86 1.22 -5.46
CA GLU A 93 -4.74 0.36 -5.83
C GLU A 93 -3.47 0.82 -5.13
N HIS A 94 -2.74 -0.14 -4.60
CA HIS A 94 -1.40 0.04 -4.06
C HIS A 94 -0.56 -1.18 -4.45
N GLN A 95 0.41 -0.97 -5.35
CA GLN A 95 1.32 -2.01 -5.79
C GLN A 95 2.73 -1.45 -5.90
N GLY A 96 3.60 -1.83 -4.95
CA GLY A 96 4.92 -1.22 -4.82
C GLY A 96 4.81 0.32 -4.77
N GLY A 97 5.56 1.01 -5.62
CA GLY A 97 5.55 2.48 -5.69
C GLY A 97 4.37 3.11 -6.43
N HIS A 98 3.41 2.32 -6.92
CA HIS A 98 2.26 2.81 -7.67
C HIS A 98 1.01 2.88 -6.79
N PHE A 99 0.40 4.06 -6.76
CA PHE A 99 -0.80 4.36 -5.96
C PHE A 99 -1.89 4.92 -6.86
N ARG A 100 -3.12 4.44 -6.68
CA ARG A 100 -4.30 5.00 -7.34
C ARG A 100 -5.31 5.41 -6.28
N PHE A 101 -5.65 6.70 -6.28
CA PHE A 101 -6.67 7.27 -5.42
C PHE A 101 -7.91 7.62 -6.25
N GLN A 102 -9.08 7.31 -5.70
CA GLN A 102 -10.35 7.78 -6.21
C GLN A 102 -10.86 8.91 -5.31
N VAL A 103 -11.01 10.10 -5.89
CA VAL A 103 -11.57 11.26 -5.22
C VAL A 103 -13.02 11.50 -5.67
N PRO A 104 -13.94 11.93 -4.80
CA PRO A 104 -15.31 12.23 -5.21
C PRO A 104 -15.40 13.37 -6.23
N LYS A 105 -16.31 13.25 -7.20
CA LYS A 105 -16.51 14.25 -8.28
C LYS A 105 -16.83 15.66 -7.78
N HIS A 106 -17.37 15.80 -6.58
CA HIS A 106 -17.73 17.08 -5.98
C HIS A 106 -16.56 17.74 -5.21
N SER A 107 -15.38 17.09 -5.15
CA SER A 107 -14.24 17.61 -4.39
C SER A 107 -13.55 18.77 -5.12
N LEU A 108 -12.75 18.46 -6.15
CA LEU A 108 -12.04 19.45 -6.97
C LEU A 108 -12.17 19.10 -8.44
N ARG A 109 -12.10 20.13 -9.29
CA ARG A 109 -11.96 19.94 -10.74
C ARG A 109 -10.57 19.34 -11.03
N PRO A 110 -10.42 18.49 -12.08
CA PRO A 110 -9.14 17.84 -12.38
C PRO A 110 -7.94 18.80 -12.41
N TYR A 111 -8.07 19.98 -13.03
CA TYR A 111 -6.98 20.98 -13.08
C TYR A 111 -6.52 21.46 -11.70
N ALA A 112 -7.41 21.54 -10.72
CA ALA A 112 -7.08 21.98 -9.37
C ALA A 112 -6.38 20.85 -8.59
N ILE A 113 -6.70 19.58 -8.89
CA ILE A 113 -5.99 18.42 -8.36
C ILE A 113 -4.56 18.38 -8.93
N PHE A 114 -4.39 18.64 -10.23
CA PHE A 114 -3.06 18.80 -10.84
C PHE A 114 -2.23 19.88 -10.13
N GLY A 115 -2.79 21.09 -9.96
CA GLY A 115 -2.09 22.18 -9.27
C GLY A 115 -1.67 21.81 -7.85
N LEU A 116 -2.58 21.20 -7.08
CA LEU A 116 -2.29 20.74 -5.73
C LEU A 116 -1.15 19.70 -5.69
N LEU A 117 -1.13 18.76 -6.63
CA LEU A 117 -0.08 17.75 -6.70
C LEU A 117 1.27 18.32 -7.14
N GLU A 118 1.30 19.26 -8.11
CA GLU A 118 2.53 19.97 -8.48
C GLU A 118 3.13 20.72 -7.29
N GLU A 119 2.30 21.47 -6.54
CA GLU A 119 2.75 22.26 -5.38
C GLU A 119 3.37 21.40 -4.26
N ASN A 120 2.97 20.12 -4.16
CA ASN A 120 3.39 19.22 -3.09
C ASN A 120 4.28 18.07 -3.58
N LYS A 121 4.64 18.04 -4.88
CA LYS A 121 5.30 16.90 -5.54
C LYS A 121 6.59 16.47 -4.87
N GLU A 122 7.46 17.44 -4.55
CA GLU A 122 8.75 17.18 -3.90
C GLU A 122 8.58 16.68 -2.47
N GLN A 123 7.66 17.29 -1.71
CA GLN A 123 7.37 16.91 -0.32
C GLN A 123 6.78 15.51 -0.22
N LEU A 124 5.93 15.13 -1.17
CA LEU A 124 5.31 13.80 -1.25
C LEU A 124 6.20 12.76 -1.94
N HIS A 125 7.37 13.16 -2.42
CA HIS A 125 8.31 12.31 -3.17
C HIS A 125 7.66 11.60 -4.37
N VAL A 126 6.76 12.30 -5.08
CA VAL A 126 6.06 11.77 -6.26
C VAL A 126 6.90 12.02 -7.51
N SER A 127 7.34 10.95 -8.18
CA SER A 127 8.11 11.06 -9.43
C SER A 127 7.23 11.48 -10.61
N GLU A 128 6.10 10.79 -10.78
CA GLU A 128 5.14 10.99 -11.87
C GLU A 128 3.72 10.75 -11.34
N TYR A 129 2.74 11.45 -11.93
CA TYR A 129 1.33 11.25 -11.62
C TYR A 129 0.47 11.59 -12.83
N GLY A 130 -0.78 11.13 -12.81
CA GLY A 130 -1.81 11.51 -13.75
C GLY A 130 -3.15 11.67 -13.04
N VAL A 131 -3.99 12.58 -13.52
CA VAL A 131 -5.37 12.73 -13.06
C VAL A 131 -6.28 12.49 -14.26
N SER A 132 -7.19 11.53 -14.11
CA SER A 132 -8.19 11.20 -15.11
C SER A 132 -9.57 11.18 -14.46
N GLU A 133 -10.59 11.52 -15.24
CA GLU A 133 -11.96 11.27 -14.82
C GLU A 133 -12.26 9.77 -14.98
N THR A 134 -12.92 9.17 -13.99
CA THR A 134 -13.42 7.80 -14.12
C THR A 134 -14.41 7.75 -15.30
N SER A 135 -14.09 6.97 -16.33
CA SER A 135 -14.95 6.84 -17.50
C SER A 135 -16.27 6.17 -17.14
N LEU A 136 -17.34 6.47 -17.89
CA LEU A 136 -18.62 5.77 -17.74
C LEU A 136 -18.45 4.27 -17.97
N GLU A 137 -17.59 3.86 -18.90
CA GLU A 137 -17.27 2.46 -19.15
C GLU A 137 -16.66 1.77 -17.93
N HIS A 138 -15.73 2.43 -17.22
CA HIS A 138 -15.17 1.88 -15.98
C HIS A 138 -16.23 1.77 -14.88
N ILE A 139 -17.13 2.75 -14.75
CA ILE A 139 -18.27 2.69 -13.82
C ILE A 139 -19.18 1.49 -14.15
N PHE A 140 -19.52 1.31 -15.43
CA PHE A 140 -20.33 0.17 -15.88
C PHE A 140 -19.64 -1.17 -15.61
N ASN A 141 -18.34 -1.27 -15.86
CA ASN A 141 -17.58 -2.50 -15.62
C ASN A 141 -17.48 -2.82 -14.12
N THR A 142 -17.24 -1.83 -13.26
CA THR A 142 -17.26 -2.02 -11.79
C THR A 142 -18.64 -2.43 -11.29
N MET A 143 -19.71 -1.78 -11.78
CA MET A 143 -21.09 -2.17 -11.43
C MET A 143 -21.43 -3.59 -11.90
N ALA A 144 -20.99 -3.99 -13.10
CA ALA A 144 -21.22 -5.34 -13.63
C ALA A 144 -20.43 -6.40 -12.85
N ALA A 145 -19.19 -6.09 -12.45
CA ALA A 145 -18.38 -6.98 -11.61
C ALA A 145 -19.02 -7.21 -10.23
N GLN A 146 -19.59 -6.17 -9.61
CA GLN A 146 -20.29 -6.27 -8.32
C GLN A 146 -21.60 -7.07 -8.44
N GLN A 147 -22.32 -6.98 -9.56
CA GLN A 147 -23.55 -7.75 -9.81
C GLN A 147 -23.28 -9.26 -10.07
N GLY A 148 -22.08 -9.61 -10.53
CA GLY A 148 -21.66 -11.00 -10.72
C GLY A 148 -21.43 -11.76 -9.41
N GLU A 149 -21.03 -11.07 -8.34
CA GLU A 149 -20.81 -11.68 -7.01
C GLU A 149 -22.15 -11.88 -6.24
N GLU A 150 -23.13 -10.99 -6.40
CA GLU A 150 -24.44 -11.11 -5.74
C GLU A 150 -25.32 -12.25 -6.31
N GLN A 151 -25.13 -12.65 -7.58
CA GLN A 151 -25.90 -13.74 -8.19
C GLN A 151 -25.49 -15.15 -7.71
N LEU A 152 -24.28 -15.31 -7.17
CA LEU A 152 -23.82 -16.60 -6.63
C LEU A 152 -24.44 -16.92 -5.25
N LEU A 153 -24.85 -15.90 -4.48
CA LEU A 153 -25.56 -16.06 -3.20
C LEU A 153 -27.08 -16.28 -3.36
N GLY A 154 -27.67 -15.80 -4.47
CA GLY A 154 -29.10 -15.95 -4.76
C GLY A 154 -29.50 -17.35 -5.27
N SER A 155 -28.60 -18.05 -5.96
CA SER A 155 -28.89 -19.35 -6.57
C SER A 155 -28.82 -20.54 -5.60
N ALA A 156 -28.14 -20.39 -4.45
CA ALA A 156 -28.08 -21.43 -3.41
C ALA A 156 -29.38 -21.56 -2.57
N ARG A 157 -30.33 -20.63 -2.71
CA ARG A 157 -31.61 -20.63 -1.96
C ARG A 157 -32.79 -21.30 -2.69
N TYR A 158 -32.60 -21.75 -3.92
CA TYR A 158 -33.61 -22.49 -4.69
C TYR A 158 -33.11 -23.89 -5.06
N ARG A 159 -32.80 -24.71 -4.06
CA ARG A 159 -32.93 -26.16 -4.19
C ARG A 159 -33.98 -26.60 -3.18
N GLY A 160 -35.23 -26.62 -3.63
CA GLY A 160 -36.40 -27.03 -2.86
C GLY A 160 -36.39 -28.53 -2.50
N PRO A 161 -37.42 -28.97 -1.76
CA PRO A 161 -37.52 -30.27 -1.07
C PRO A 161 -37.53 -31.50 -1.98
#